data_AF-A0A7S1REL7-F1
#
_entry.id   AF-A0A7S1REL7-F1
#
_cell.length_a   1.000
_cell.length_b   1.000
_cell.length_c   1.000
_cell.angle_alpha   90.00
_cell.angle_beta   90.00
_cell.angle_gamma   90.00
#
_symmetry.space_group_name_H-M   'P 1'
#
loop_
_entity.id
_entity.type
_entity.pdbx_description
1 polymer ?
#
loop_
_entity_poly.entity_id
_entity_poly.type
_entity_poly.pdbx_seq_one_letter_code
_entity_poly.pdbx_strand_id
1 'polypeptide(L)'
;LKCIFLPRPVRVSAAGLAHPPTRRFHMPPYTAEKVDDLFDKFEKCAQRQAANKGSAVKLRAAESDLLKCSENCRDLLNDAIKGNRDLLVEVFGGNCKRFHRLRQTKDPVELSPMHASDSRWEDLTNAIDTIEEILQQLGTFKPFAVEKKVAPEISGYKGFRRRFDPGEKIWMRPECEG
;
A
#
# COMPACT_ATOMS: atom_id res chain seq x y z
N LEU A 1 75.37 -40.74 -34.17
CA LEU A 1 74.46 -39.66 -33.76
C LEU A 1 73.07 -40.27 -33.52
N LYS A 2 72.72 -40.57 -32.26
CA LYS A 2 71.42 -41.10 -31.85
C LYS A 2 70.59 -39.94 -31.27
N CYS A 3 69.59 -39.48 -32.02
CA CYS A 3 68.64 -38.47 -31.52
C CYS A 3 67.58 -39.18 -30.66
N ILE A 4 67.56 -38.83 -29.37
CA ILE A 4 66.64 -39.33 -28.36
C ILE A 4 65.32 -38.56 -28.52
N PHE A 5 64.25 -39.27 -28.86
CA PHE A 5 62.90 -38.72 -28.99
C PHE A 5 62.22 -38.80 -27.61
N LEU A 6 62.10 -37.68 -26.91
CA LEU A 6 61.35 -37.61 -25.65
C LEU A 6 59.86 -37.42 -25.94
N PRO A 7 58.96 -38.19 -25.30
CA PRO A 7 57.52 -38.05 -25.47
C PRO A 7 56.99 -36.78 -24.79
N ARG A 8 56.08 -36.09 -25.46
CA ARG A 8 55.39 -34.90 -24.92
C ARG A 8 54.36 -35.30 -23.86
N PRO A 9 54.19 -34.50 -22.78
CA PRO A 9 53.20 -34.77 -21.75
C PRO A 9 51.78 -34.53 -22.26
N VAL A 10 50.89 -35.49 -22.00
CA VAL A 10 49.45 -35.38 -22.26
C VAL A 10 48.82 -34.53 -21.14
N ARG A 11 48.24 -33.39 -21.51
CA ARG A 11 47.46 -32.56 -20.58
C ARG A 11 46.14 -33.27 -20.28
N VAL A 12 45.98 -33.72 -19.03
CA VAL A 12 44.71 -34.20 -18.50
C VAL A 12 43.89 -32.96 -18.10
N SER A 13 42.81 -32.67 -18.82
CA SER A 13 41.86 -31.61 -18.47
C SER A 13 41.10 -32.00 -17.20
N ALA A 14 41.24 -31.17 -16.17
CA ALA A 14 40.52 -31.32 -14.91
C ALA A 14 39.00 -31.24 -15.14
N ALA A 15 38.31 -32.20 -14.54
CA ALA A 15 36.88 -32.38 -14.56
C ALA A 15 36.11 -31.10 -14.18
N GLY A 16 35.04 -30.82 -14.93
CA GLY A 16 34.11 -29.74 -14.67
C GLY A 16 33.41 -29.95 -13.33
N LEU A 17 33.69 -29.05 -12.39
CA LEU A 17 32.82 -28.82 -11.23
C LEU A 17 31.56 -28.12 -11.74
N ALA A 18 30.53 -28.92 -12.03
CA ALA A 18 29.18 -28.44 -12.25
C ALA A 18 28.77 -27.59 -11.04
N HIS A 19 28.74 -26.27 -11.24
CA HIS A 19 28.14 -25.37 -10.28
C HIS A 19 26.64 -25.71 -10.22
N PRO A 20 26.04 -25.87 -9.04
CA PRO A 20 24.59 -25.99 -8.95
C PRO A 20 23.98 -24.77 -9.66
N PRO A 21 22.89 -24.93 -10.44
CA PRO A 21 22.19 -23.78 -10.96
C PRO A 21 21.74 -22.99 -9.73
N THR A 22 22.37 -21.84 -9.50
CA THR A 22 21.83 -20.82 -8.61
C THR A 22 20.39 -20.64 -9.05
N ARG A 23 19.44 -21.17 -8.27
CA ARG A 23 18.04 -20.75 -8.35
C ARG A 23 18.13 -19.24 -8.28
N ARG A 24 17.96 -18.59 -9.43
CA ARG A 24 17.73 -17.15 -9.46
C ARG A 24 16.48 -17.01 -8.61
N PHE A 25 16.66 -16.61 -7.36
CA PHE A 25 15.56 -16.13 -6.55
C PHE A 25 15.02 -14.98 -7.38
N HIS A 26 13.95 -15.26 -8.12
CA HIS A 26 13.16 -14.25 -8.78
C HIS A 26 12.57 -13.48 -7.61
N MET A 27 13.29 -12.43 -7.20
CA MET A 27 12.85 -11.58 -6.11
C MET A 27 11.47 -11.11 -6.53
N PRO A 28 10.43 -11.41 -5.74
CA PRO A 28 9.07 -11.06 -6.13
C PRO A 28 9.06 -9.55 -6.43
N PRO A 29 8.52 -9.15 -7.60
CA PRO A 29 8.62 -7.77 -8.09
C PRO A 29 8.08 -6.75 -7.08
N TYR A 30 7.19 -7.18 -6.19
CA TYR A 30 6.63 -6.41 -5.09
C TYR A 30 6.64 -7.24 -3.80
N THR A 31 7.05 -6.62 -2.69
CA THR A 31 6.91 -7.17 -1.33
C THR A 31 5.85 -6.38 -0.59
N ALA A 32 5.17 -6.98 0.39
CA ALA A 32 4.15 -6.29 1.18
C ALA A 32 4.68 -5.00 1.83
N GLU A 33 5.92 -5.02 2.31
CA GLU A 33 6.61 -3.86 2.89
C GLU A 33 6.78 -2.72 1.87
N LYS A 34 7.17 -3.01 0.63
CA LYS A 34 7.30 -1.99 -0.42
C LYS A 34 5.96 -1.35 -0.78
N VAL A 35 4.89 -2.16 -0.77
CA VAL A 35 3.53 -1.67 -1.02
C VAL A 35 3.11 -0.73 0.10
N ASP A 36 3.33 -1.12 1.35
CA ASP A 36 3.01 -0.30 2.52
C ASP A 36 3.84 1.00 2.53
N ASP A 37 5.14 0.95 2.25
CA ASP A 37 6.00 2.14 2.13
C ASP A 37 5.51 3.12 1.06
N LEU A 38 4.99 2.62 -0.06
CA LEU A 38 4.45 3.45 -1.13
C LEU A 38 3.11 4.08 -0.74
N PHE A 39 2.25 3.33 -0.05
CA PHE A 39 1.00 3.87 0.47
C PHE A 39 1.23 4.91 1.56
N ASP A 40 2.19 4.69 2.46
CA ASP A 40 2.59 5.68 3.46
C ASP A 40 3.11 6.97 2.80
N LYS A 41 3.86 6.86 1.71
CA LYS A 41 4.31 8.03 0.92
C LYS A 41 3.13 8.73 0.24
N PHE A 42 2.21 7.96 -0.32
CA PHE A 42 0.99 8.50 -0.95
C PHE A 42 0.13 9.26 0.06
N GLU A 43 -0.09 8.71 1.25
CA GLU A 43 -0.80 9.35 2.36
C GLU A 43 -0.11 10.65 2.81
N LYS A 44 1.21 10.64 2.97
CA LYS A 44 1.99 11.85 3.28
C LYS A 44 1.87 12.92 2.20
N CYS A 45 1.88 12.53 0.92
CA CYS A 45 1.69 13.46 -0.19
C CYS A 45 0.27 14.05 -0.21
N ALA A 46 -0.75 13.23 0.04
CA ALA A 46 -2.14 13.69 0.14
C ALA A 46 -2.34 14.66 1.32
N GLN A 47 -1.75 14.34 2.48
CA GLN A 47 -1.77 15.23 3.64
C GLN A 47 -1.06 16.56 3.36
N ARG A 48 0.07 16.53 2.65
CA ARG A 48 0.77 17.76 2.21
C ARG A 48 -0.08 18.57 1.24
N GLN A 49 -0.81 17.94 0.32
CA GLN A 49 -1.73 18.64 -0.58
C GLN A 49 -2.83 19.35 0.21
N ALA A 50 -3.45 18.65 1.15
CA ALA A 50 -4.50 19.21 2.01
C ALA A 50 -3.99 20.39 2.87
N ALA A 51 -2.78 20.27 3.44
CA ALA A 51 -2.18 21.31 4.26
C ALA A 51 -1.81 22.58 3.45
N ASN A 52 -1.51 22.44 2.16
CA ASN A 52 -1.05 23.54 1.31
C ASN A 52 -2.14 24.19 0.47
N LYS A 53 -3.44 23.92 0.74
CA LYS A 53 -4.57 24.54 0.03
C LYS A 53 -4.54 26.08 0.01
N GLY A 54 -3.87 26.72 0.98
CA GLY A 54 -3.75 28.18 1.07
C GLY A 54 -2.65 28.83 0.22
N SER A 55 -1.75 28.07 -0.43
CA SER A 55 -0.63 28.64 -1.21
C SER A 55 -0.54 28.00 -2.58
N ALA A 56 -0.92 28.76 -3.63
CA ALA A 56 -1.00 28.25 -5.01
C ALA A 56 0.30 27.59 -5.52
N VAL A 57 1.47 28.16 -5.20
CA VAL A 57 2.77 27.60 -5.64
C VAL A 57 3.08 26.29 -4.92
N LYS A 58 2.89 26.24 -3.59
CA LYS A 58 3.12 25.02 -2.79
C LYS A 58 2.10 23.93 -3.11
N LEU A 59 0.85 24.32 -3.38
CA LEU A 59 -0.23 23.45 -3.81
C LEU A 59 0.16 22.72 -5.10
N ARG A 60 0.60 23.45 -6.14
CA ARG A 60 1.03 22.82 -7.41
C ARG A 60 2.20 21.84 -7.23
N ALA A 61 3.17 22.18 -6.38
CA ALA A 61 4.26 21.28 -6.06
C ALA A 61 3.76 20.00 -5.35
N ALA A 62 2.85 20.15 -4.38
CA ALA A 62 2.25 19.02 -3.66
C ALA A 62 1.38 18.15 -4.58
N GLU A 63 0.62 18.75 -5.50
CA GLU A 63 -0.15 18.01 -6.51
C GLU A 63 0.76 17.22 -7.46
N SER A 64 1.84 17.82 -7.95
CA SER A 64 2.81 17.12 -8.79
C SER A 64 3.48 15.96 -8.05
N ASP A 65 3.85 16.13 -6.78
CA ASP A 65 4.39 15.05 -5.95
C ASP A 65 3.35 13.93 -5.75
N LEU A 66 2.09 14.28 -5.50
CA LEU A 66 0.99 13.33 -5.35
C LEU A 66 0.75 12.52 -6.64
N LEU A 67 0.77 13.17 -7.81
CA LEU A 67 0.60 12.51 -9.11
C LEU A 67 1.77 11.57 -9.45
N LYS A 68 3.00 11.90 -9.02
CA LYS A 68 4.14 10.97 -9.15
C LYS A 68 3.96 9.76 -8.23
N CYS A 69 3.47 9.97 -7.01
CA CYS A 69 3.16 8.86 -6.11
C CYS A 69 2.01 7.99 -6.65
N SER A 70 0.98 8.58 -7.26
CA SER A 70 -0.12 7.80 -7.87
C SER A 70 0.36 6.96 -9.06
N GLU A 71 1.26 7.51 -9.91
CA GLU A 71 1.88 6.77 -11.02
C GLU A 71 2.68 5.57 -10.51
N ASN A 72 3.53 5.77 -9.50
CA ASN A 72 4.29 4.66 -8.89
C ASN A 72 3.37 3.59 -8.26
N CYS A 73 2.27 4.01 -7.62
CA CYS A 73 1.28 3.06 -7.08
C CYS A 73 0.62 2.27 -8.20
N ARG A 74 0.16 2.95 -9.27
CA ARG A 74 -0.46 2.32 -10.44
C ARG A 74 0.47 1.30 -11.07
N ASP A 75 1.73 1.66 -11.28
CA ASP A 75 2.69 0.79 -11.94
C ASP A 75 2.95 -0.47 -11.10
N LEU A 76 3.06 -0.33 -9.78
CA LEU A 76 3.15 -1.48 -8.87
C LEU A 76 1.91 -2.37 -8.95
N LEU A 77 0.71 -1.77 -8.93
CA LEU A 77 -0.55 -2.53 -9.02
C LEU A 77 -0.64 -3.28 -10.36
N ASN A 78 -0.24 -2.64 -11.47
CA ASN A 78 -0.18 -3.27 -12.78
C ASN A 78 0.84 -4.41 -12.85
N ASP A 79 2.00 -4.26 -12.21
CA ASP A 79 2.98 -5.33 -12.09
C ASP A 79 2.45 -6.50 -11.24
N ALA A 80 1.64 -6.19 -10.21
CA ALA A 80 0.96 -7.21 -9.42
C ALA A 80 -0.08 -7.97 -10.24
N ILE A 81 -0.86 -7.27 -11.08
CA ILE A 81 -1.85 -7.87 -12.00
C ILE A 81 -1.17 -8.79 -13.04
N LYS A 82 -0.03 -8.36 -13.61
CA LYS A 82 0.73 -9.14 -14.60
C LYS A 82 1.50 -10.33 -13.98
N GLY A 83 1.76 -10.27 -12.67
CA GLY A 83 2.53 -11.27 -11.93
C GLY A 83 1.72 -12.52 -11.55
N ASN A 84 2.21 -13.23 -10.52
CA ASN A 84 1.54 -14.42 -10.02
C ASN A 84 0.34 -14.06 -9.15
N ARG A 85 -0.81 -14.66 -9.44
CA ARG A 85 -2.06 -14.49 -8.67
C ARG A 85 -1.92 -14.92 -7.22
N ASP A 86 -1.11 -15.95 -6.94
CA ASP A 86 -0.89 -16.43 -5.57
C ASP A 86 -0.19 -15.39 -4.70
N LEU A 87 0.81 -14.70 -5.25
CA LEU A 87 1.51 -13.59 -4.58
C LEU A 87 0.57 -12.40 -4.39
N LEU A 88 -0.32 -12.14 -5.34
CA LEU A 88 -1.34 -11.11 -5.20
C LEU A 88 -2.29 -11.45 -4.05
N VAL A 89 -2.71 -12.71 -3.89
CA VAL A 89 -3.53 -13.14 -2.74
C VAL A 89 -2.75 -13.08 -1.42
N GLU A 90 -1.47 -13.44 -1.41
CA GLU A 90 -0.64 -13.35 -0.21
C GLU A 90 -0.45 -11.89 0.24
N VAL A 91 -0.17 -10.99 -0.70
CA VAL A 91 0.08 -9.58 -0.42
C VAL A 91 -1.22 -8.81 -0.22
N PHE A 92 -2.31 -9.11 -0.92
CA PHE A 92 -3.53 -8.30 -0.90
C PHE A 92 -4.78 -9.03 -0.37
N GLY A 93 -4.83 -10.36 -0.43
CA GLY A 93 -6.02 -11.16 -0.15
C GLY A 93 -6.37 -11.32 1.34
N GLY A 94 -5.44 -11.10 2.27
CA GLY A 94 -5.72 -11.27 3.70
C GLY A 94 -6.57 -10.14 4.31
N ASN A 95 -6.14 -8.90 4.10
CA ASN A 95 -6.76 -7.72 4.66
C ASN A 95 -6.87 -6.68 3.53
N CYS A 96 -8.02 -6.60 2.87
CA CYS A 96 -8.33 -5.57 1.87
C CYS A 96 -8.21 -4.12 2.42
N LYS A 97 -7.85 -3.96 3.70
CA LYS A 97 -7.45 -2.72 4.39
C LYS A 97 -6.54 -1.83 3.54
N ARG A 98 -5.60 -2.41 2.79
CA ARG A 98 -4.67 -1.67 1.93
C ARG A 98 -5.39 -0.85 0.84
N PHE A 99 -6.31 -1.47 0.09
CA PHE A 99 -7.11 -0.78 -0.92
C PHE A 99 -8.06 0.24 -0.28
N HIS A 100 -8.62 -0.11 0.88
CA HIS A 100 -9.49 0.81 1.62
C HIS A 100 -8.75 2.07 2.08
N ARG A 101 -7.51 1.95 2.59
CA ARG A 101 -6.66 3.12 2.90
C ARG A 101 -6.42 4.00 1.68
N LEU A 102 -6.12 3.37 0.55
CA LEU A 102 -5.87 4.09 -0.69
C LEU A 102 -7.14 4.84 -1.17
N ARG A 103 -8.31 4.19 -1.17
CA ARG A 103 -9.60 4.85 -1.49
C ARG A 103 -9.92 5.99 -0.51
N GLN A 104 -9.78 5.75 0.80
CA GLN A 104 -10.03 6.76 1.83
C GLN A 104 -9.12 7.98 1.70
N THR A 105 -7.88 7.78 1.24
CA THR A 105 -6.94 8.87 1.01
C THR A 105 -7.23 9.60 -0.30
N LYS A 106 -7.73 8.90 -1.31
CA LYS A 106 -8.06 9.44 -2.64
C LYS A 106 -9.33 10.29 -2.62
N ASP A 107 -10.41 9.82 -1.98
CA ASP A 107 -11.73 10.47 -2.00
C ASP A 107 -11.75 11.95 -1.56
N PRO A 108 -11.02 12.37 -0.50
CA PRO A 108 -11.00 13.78 -0.07
C PRO A 108 -10.06 14.68 -0.88
N VAL A 109 -9.28 14.13 -1.83
CA VAL A 109 -8.32 14.91 -2.62
C VAL A 109 -9.05 15.63 -3.75
N GLU A 110 -9.16 16.94 -3.59
CA GLU A 110 -9.62 17.85 -4.63
C GLU A 110 -8.41 18.37 -5.39
N LEU A 111 -8.22 17.90 -6.63
CA LEU A 111 -7.19 18.41 -7.53
C LEU A 111 -7.63 19.72 -8.18
N SER A 112 -6.68 20.61 -8.42
CA SER A 112 -6.91 21.83 -9.18
C SER A 112 -7.41 21.51 -10.60
N PRO A 113 -8.16 22.42 -11.26
CA PRO A 113 -8.72 22.17 -12.60
C PRO A 113 -7.65 21.87 -13.66
N MET A 114 -6.39 22.25 -13.41
CA MET A 114 -5.25 21.92 -14.28
C MET A 114 -4.87 20.43 -14.23
N HIS A 115 -5.15 19.76 -13.10
CA HIS A 115 -4.85 18.34 -12.86
C HIS A 115 -6.10 17.46 -12.73
N ALA A 116 -7.30 18.05 -12.76
CA ALA A 116 -8.57 17.33 -12.65
C ALA A 116 -8.83 16.36 -13.80
N SER A 117 -8.26 16.63 -14.98
CA SER A 117 -8.37 15.78 -16.19
C SER A 117 -7.15 14.90 -16.42
N ASP A 118 -6.32 14.67 -15.40
CA ASP A 118 -5.13 13.84 -15.53
C ASP A 118 -5.49 12.35 -15.54
N SER A 119 -5.14 11.65 -16.62
CA SER A 119 -5.45 10.22 -16.80
C SER A 119 -4.79 9.34 -15.74
N ARG A 120 -3.68 9.79 -15.14
CA ARG A 120 -2.95 9.02 -14.12
C ARG A 120 -3.80 8.73 -12.89
N TRP A 121 -4.72 9.65 -12.56
CA TRP A 121 -5.62 9.50 -11.42
C TRP A 121 -6.74 8.50 -11.69
N GLU A 122 -7.27 8.52 -12.91
CA GLU A 122 -8.26 7.56 -13.38
C GLU A 122 -7.64 6.17 -13.53
N ASP A 123 -6.46 6.06 -14.12
CA ASP A 123 -5.73 4.79 -14.28
C ASP A 123 -5.45 4.09 -12.94
N LEU A 124 -5.10 4.86 -11.90
CA LEU A 124 -4.92 4.31 -10.55
C LEU A 124 -6.23 3.68 -10.04
N THR A 125 -7.36 4.32 -10.32
CA THR A 125 -8.69 3.84 -9.93
C THR A 125 -9.01 2.54 -10.65
N ASN A 126 -8.81 2.53 -11.97
CA ASN A 126 -9.03 1.36 -12.80
C ASN A 126 -8.15 0.17 -12.36
N ALA A 127 -6.89 0.44 -11.96
CA ALA A 127 -6.01 -0.60 -11.43
C ALA A 127 -6.50 -1.15 -10.08
N ILE A 128 -7.01 -0.30 -9.19
CA ILE A 128 -7.62 -0.73 -7.91
C ILE A 128 -8.85 -1.60 -8.19
N ASP A 129 -9.75 -1.13 -9.06
CA ASP A 129 -10.99 -1.83 -9.41
C ASP A 129 -10.68 -3.19 -10.05
N THR A 130 -9.70 -3.25 -10.95
CA THR A 130 -9.27 -4.51 -11.60
C THR A 130 -8.77 -5.54 -10.58
N ILE A 131 -7.98 -5.11 -9.59
CA ILE A 131 -7.50 -6.04 -8.55
C ILE A 131 -8.65 -6.47 -7.64
N GLU A 132 -9.58 -5.56 -7.34
CA GLU A 132 -10.78 -5.87 -6.58
C GLU A 132 -11.62 -6.95 -7.29
N GLU A 133 -11.84 -6.83 -8.60
CA GLU A 133 -12.51 -7.85 -9.41
C GLU A 133 -11.78 -9.20 -9.38
N ILE A 134 -10.44 -9.21 -9.52
CA ILE A 134 -9.64 -10.44 -9.45
C ILE A 134 -9.79 -11.10 -8.07
N LEU A 135 -9.74 -10.33 -6.99
CA LEU A 135 -9.90 -10.85 -5.62
C LEU A 135 -11.32 -11.37 -5.37
N GLN A 136 -12.34 -10.71 -5.94
CA GLN A 136 -13.72 -11.17 -5.88
C GLN A 136 -13.90 -12.50 -6.63
N GLN A 137 -13.31 -12.65 -7.82
CA GLN A 137 -13.34 -13.89 -8.59
C GLN A 137 -12.65 -15.05 -7.85
N LEU A 138 -11.59 -14.77 -7.09
CA LEU A 138 -10.89 -15.77 -6.27
C LEU A 138 -11.62 -16.11 -4.97
N GLY A 139 -12.70 -15.41 -4.62
CA GLY A 139 -13.48 -15.64 -3.39
C GLY A 139 -12.74 -15.31 -2.10
N THR A 140 -11.58 -14.65 -2.18
CA THR A 140 -10.78 -14.20 -1.03
C THR A 140 -11.14 -12.77 -0.61
N PHE A 141 -11.92 -12.06 -1.43
CA PHE A 141 -12.35 -10.71 -1.13
C PHE A 141 -13.29 -10.69 0.08
N LYS A 142 -12.77 -10.15 1.19
CA LYS A 142 -13.58 -9.75 2.34
C LYS A 142 -13.72 -8.24 2.29
N PRO A 143 -14.93 -7.69 2.02
CA PRO A 143 -15.12 -6.25 2.09
C PRO A 143 -14.72 -5.80 3.50
N PHE A 144 -13.75 -4.88 3.57
CA PHE A 144 -13.38 -4.28 4.84
C PHE A 144 -14.52 -3.34 5.24
N ALA A 145 -15.52 -3.90 5.92
CA ALA A 145 -16.46 -3.11 6.66
C ALA A 145 -15.65 -2.45 7.77
N VAL A 146 -15.40 -1.14 7.62
CA VAL A 146 -15.12 -0.31 8.79
C VAL A 146 -16.36 -0.52 9.65
N GLU A 147 -16.25 -1.33 10.70
CA GLU A 147 -17.24 -1.36 11.75
C GLU A 147 -17.41 0.10 12.13
N LYS A 148 -18.51 0.71 11.69
CA LYS A 148 -18.94 1.99 12.20
C LYS A 148 -19.18 1.67 13.66
N LYS A 149 -18.18 1.89 14.50
CA LYS A 149 -18.38 1.99 15.93
C LYS A 149 -19.30 3.18 16.05
N VAL A 150 -20.61 2.91 15.98
CA VAL A 150 -21.63 3.87 16.34
C VAL A 150 -21.16 4.36 17.70
N ALA A 151 -20.84 5.65 17.78
CA ALA A 151 -20.47 6.22 19.06
C ALA A 151 -21.62 5.86 19.99
N PRO A 152 -21.36 5.14 21.11
CA PRO A 152 -22.44 4.68 21.96
C PRO A 152 -23.29 5.88 22.31
N GLU A 153 -24.59 5.78 22.04
CA GLU A 153 -25.51 6.85 22.37
C GLU A 153 -25.48 6.99 23.89
N ILE A 154 -24.95 8.12 24.36
CA ILE A 154 -24.88 8.41 25.78
C ILE A 154 -26.32 8.72 26.21
N SER A 155 -27.04 7.70 26.70
CA SER A 155 -28.43 7.86 27.15
C SER A 155 -28.51 8.76 28.40
N GLY A 156 -27.41 8.87 29.14
CA GLY A 156 -27.24 9.84 30.21
C GLY A 156 -25.98 9.63 31.04
N TYR A 157 -25.82 10.47 32.07
CA TYR A 157 -24.83 10.29 33.12
C TYR A 157 -25.53 9.82 34.39
N LYS A 158 -25.17 8.64 34.88
CA LYS A 158 -25.73 8.12 36.14
C LYS A 158 -25.36 9.05 37.30
N GLY A 159 -26.37 9.47 38.06
CA GLY A 159 -26.16 10.29 39.26
C GLY A 159 -26.02 11.80 39.01
N PHE A 160 -26.47 12.30 37.85
CA PHE A 160 -26.49 13.73 37.58
C PHE A 160 -27.43 14.47 38.55
N ARG A 161 -26.86 15.10 39.58
CA ARG A 161 -27.61 15.98 40.49
C ARG A 161 -27.72 17.36 39.86
N ARG A 162 -28.89 18.00 40.00
CA ARG A 162 -29.17 19.31 39.39
C ARG A 162 -28.41 20.49 40.01
N ARG A 163 -27.72 20.29 41.14
CA ARG A 163 -26.99 21.32 41.86
C ARG A 163 -25.66 20.76 42.32
N PHE A 164 -24.60 21.55 42.11
CA PHE A 164 -23.26 21.31 42.60
C PHE A 164 -22.79 22.54 43.36
N ASP A 165 -22.07 22.33 44.45
CA ASP A 165 -21.49 23.44 45.19
C ASP A 165 -20.26 24.00 44.45
N PRO A 166 -20.01 25.31 44.48
CA PRO A 166 -18.87 25.91 43.83
C PRO A 166 -17.55 25.27 44.30
N GLY A 167 -16.81 24.65 43.39
CA GLY A 167 -15.50 24.01 43.68
C GLY A 167 -15.54 22.49 43.87
N GLU A 168 -16.72 21.87 43.82
CA GLU A 168 -16.84 20.41 43.93
C GLU A 168 -16.35 19.71 42.64
N LYS A 169 -15.41 18.76 42.78
CA LYS A 169 -14.92 17.94 41.67
C LYS A 169 -15.78 16.70 41.51
N ILE A 170 -16.45 16.56 40.36
CA ILE A 170 -17.33 15.42 40.09
C ILE A 170 -16.67 14.48 39.08
N TRP A 171 -16.59 13.21 39.44
CA TRP A 171 -16.21 12.14 38.53
C TRP A 171 -17.46 11.52 37.92
N MET A 172 -17.65 11.69 36.62
CA MET A 172 -18.80 11.13 35.90
C MET A 172 -18.38 9.91 35.09
N ARG A 173 -19.18 8.84 35.14
CA ARG A 173 -19.09 7.71 34.21
C ARG A 173 -20.30 7.75 33.28
N PRO A 174 -20.13 7.91 31.96
CA PRO A 174 -21.24 7.82 31.02
C PRO A 174 -21.79 6.39 31.02
N GLU A 175 -23.12 6.26 31.03
CA GLU A 175 -23.77 4.98 30.71
C GLU A 175 -23.89 4.90 29.19
N CYS A 176 -23.31 3.84 28.62
CA CYS A 176 -23.42 3.54 27.20
C CYS A 176 -24.44 2.41 27.05
N GLU A 177 -25.59 2.66 26.41
CA GLU A 177 -26.43 1.57 25.92
C GLU A 177 -25.79 1.02 24.65
N GLY A 178 -25.55 -0.29 24.64
CA GLY A 178 -24.94 -1.02 23.52
C GLY A 178 -25.98 -1.71 22.67
#